data_AF-A0A2V5R2Q0-F1
#
_entry.id   AF-A0A2V5R2Q0-F1
#
_cell.length_a   1.000
_cell.length_b   1.000
_cell.length_c   1.000
_cell.angle_alpha   90.00
_cell.angle_beta   90.00
_cell.angle_gamma   90.00
#
_symmetry.space_group_name_H-M   'P 1'
#
loop_
_entity.id
_entity.type
_entity.pdbx_description
1 polymer ?
#
loop_
_entity_poly.entity_id
_entity_poly.type
_entity_poly.pdbx_seq_one_letter_code
_entity_poly.pdbx_strand_id
1 'polypeptide(L)'
;MKFILFLSLPLYALDQLTKKLVLRLISPLEARIIVPDFFSLVNVTNTGAAFGSFRGNNTFFVIISVVALVIVTVLLVRHSQPDLWRDLSLALLLAGILGNLTDRLLYGHVIDFLLFNLHIRFA
;
A
#
# COMPACT_ATOMS: atom_id res chain seq x y z
N MET A 1 -3.49 -4.39 20.54
CA MET A 1 -2.14 -4.97 20.37
C MET A 1 -2.12 -6.28 19.57
N LYS A 2 -2.99 -7.26 19.85
CA LYS A 2 -3.04 -8.53 19.08
C LYS A 2 -3.17 -8.31 17.57
N PHE A 3 -4.06 -7.43 17.11
CA PHE A 3 -4.20 -7.12 15.68
C PHE A 3 -2.95 -6.53 15.05
N ILE A 4 -2.18 -5.70 15.78
CA ILE A 4 -0.92 -5.17 15.26
C ILE A 4 0.06 -6.32 15.01
N LEU A 5 0.22 -7.21 16.00
CA LEU A 5 1.19 -8.30 15.95
C LEU A 5 0.81 -9.39 14.95
N PHE A 6 -0.47 -9.77 14.89
CA PHE A 6 -0.93 -10.93 14.13
C PHE A 6 -1.59 -10.57 12.79
N LEU A 7 -1.82 -9.28 12.50
CA LEU A 7 -2.41 -8.86 11.24
C LEU A 7 -1.58 -7.75 10.58
N SER A 8 -1.38 -6.61 11.25
CA SER A 8 -0.71 -5.47 10.61
C SER A 8 0.74 -5.78 10.24
N LEU A 9 1.52 -6.37 11.16
CA LEU A 9 2.92 -6.71 10.90
C LEU A 9 3.09 -7.79 9.82
N PRO A 10 2.35 -8.92 9.84
CA PRO A 10 2.42 -9.90 8.76
C PRO A 10 2.05 -9.33 7.39
N LEU A 11 0.98 -8.52 7.30
CA LEU A 11 0.56 -7.92 6.03
C LEU A 11 1.55 -6.87 5.54
N TYR A 12 2.12 -6.06 6.44
CA TYR A 12 3.22 -5.16 6.11
C TYR A 12 4.44 -5.92 5.59
N ALA A 13 4.85 -7.00 6.25
CA ALA A 13 5.96 -7.83 5.80
C ALA A 13 5.68 -8.45 4.43
N LEU A 14 4.45 -8.94 4.21
CA LEU A 14 4.02 -9.49 2.92
C LEU A 14 4.07 -8.43 1.80
N ASP A 15 3.60 -7.21 2.06
CA ASP A 15 3.70 -6.08 1.13
C ASP A 15 5.15 -5.80 0.74
N GLN A 16 6.04 -5.63 1.71
CA GLN A 16 7.46 -5.33 1.46
C GLN A 16 8.19 -6.48 0.75
N LEU A 17 7.88 -7.74 1.11
CA LEU A 17 8.46 -8.91 0.46
C LEU A 17 8.01 -9.03 -1.00
N THR A 18 6.72 -8.81 -1.27
CA THR A 18 6.17 -8.89 -2.64
C THR A 18 6.69 -7.77 -3.52
N LYS A 19 6.75 -6.52 -3.03
CA LYS A 19 7.38 -5.40 -3.74
C LYS A 19 8.85 -5.66 -4.07
N LYS A 20 9.62 -6.15 -3.10
CA LYS A 20 11.03 -6.51 -3.30
C LYS A 20 11.19 -7.65 -4.31
N LEU A 21 10.26 -8.60 -4.35
CA LEU A 21 10.25 -9.68 -5.33
C LEU A 21 9.99 -9.14 -6.74
N VAL A 22 9.01 -8.24 -6.89
CA VAL A 22 8.69 -7.60 -8.18
C VAL A 22 9.87 -6.80 -8.70
N LEU A 23 10.51 -5.98 -7.87
CA LEU A 23 11.69 -5.21 -8.26
C LEU A 23 12.85 -6.09 -8.77
N ARG A 24 12.90 -7.36 -8.36
CA ARG A 24 13.92 -8.32 -8.79
C ARG A 24 13.53 -9.11 -10.04
N LEU A 25 12.24 -9.39 -10.21
CA LEU A 25 11.76 -10.33 -11.22
C LEU A 25 11.14 -9.65 -12.45
N ILE A 26 10.74 -8.38 -12.35
CA ILE A 26 9.99 -7.69 -13.39
C ILE A 26 10.68 -6.37 -13.73
N SER A 27 11.15 -6.26 -14.98
CA SER A 27 11.71 -5.02 -15.51
C SER A 27 10.63 -3.92 -15.60
N PRO A 28 10.95 -2.64 -15.34
CA PRO A 28 9.98 -1.54 -15.47
C PRO A 28 9.32 -1.40 -16.85
N LEU A 29 9.93 -1.97 -17.90
CA LEU A 29 9.44 -1.92 -19.28
C LEU A 29 8.63 -3.16 -19.68
N GLU A 30 8.46 -4.12 -18.77
CA GLU A 30 7.82 -5.40 -19.05
C GLU A 30 6.58 -5.62 -18.20
N ALA A 31 5.60 -6.29 -18.78
CA ALA A 31 4.42 -6.79 -18.08
C ALA A 31 4.43 -8.32 -18.13
N ARG A 32 4.29 -8.96 -16.96
CA ARG A 32 4.12 -10.41 -16.86
C ARG A 32 2.65 -10.75 -16.81
N ILE A 33 2.11 -11.21 -17.93
CA ILE A 33 0.70 -11.61 -18.04
C ILE A 33 0.46 -12.86 -17.17
N ILE A 34 -0.49 -12.77 -16.24
CA ILE A 34 -0.89 -13.88 -15.38
C ILE A 34 -2.23 -14.45 -15.83
N VAL A 35 -3.20 -13.57 -16.11
CA VAL A 35 -4.49 -13.91 -16.72
C VAL A 35 -4.64 -13.02 -17.95
N PRO A 36 -4.64 -13.59 -19.17
CA PRO A 36 -4.83 -12.83 -20.40
C PRO A 36 -6.03 -11.89 -20.31
N ASP A 37 -5.86 -10.68 -20.82
CA ASP A 37 -6.83 -9.58 -20.84
C ASP A 37 -7.36 -9.09 -19.48
N PHE A 38 -6.98 -9.69 -18.35
CA PHE A 38 -7.53 -9.32 -17.03
C PHE A 38 -6.46 -8.91 -16.02
N PHE A 39 -5.41 -9.70 -15.82
CA PHE A 39 -4.46 -9.48 -14.73
C PHE A 39 -3.00 -9.70 -15.16
N SER A 40 -2.17 -8.70 -14.88
CA SER A 40 -0.74 -8.73 -15.14
C SER A 40 0.04 -8.22 -13.93
N LEU A 41 1.24 -8.76 -13.73
CA LEU A 41 2.22 -8.17 -12.83
C LEU A 41 3.08 -7.17 -13.60
N VAL A 42 3.25 -5.99 -13.04
CA VAL A 42 4.04 -4.90 -13.60
C VAL A 42 5.00 -4.35 -12.56
N ASN A 43 5.90 -3.46 -12.95
CA ASN A 43 6.75 -2.73 -12.04
C ASN A 43 6.61 -1.22 -12.32
N VAL A 44 5.66 -0.59 -11.63
CA VAL A 44 5.30 0.82 -11.82
C VAL A 44 5.75 1.65 -10.63
N THR A 45 6.48 2.73 -10.91
CA THR A 45 6.89 3.71 -9.92
C THR A 45 5.81 4.77 -9.74
N ASN A 46 5.10 4.77 -8.61
CA ASN A 46 4.02 5.70 -8.34
C ASN A 46 4.46 6.88 -7.46
N THR A 47 4.64 8.03 -8.10
CA THR A 47 5.02 9.31 -7.46
C THR A 47 3.82 10.17 -7.05
N GLY A 48 2.59 9.69 -7.25
CA GLY A 48 1.34 10.42 -7.03
C GLY A 48 0.33 9.64 -6.19
N ALA A 49 -0.93 10.03 -6.34
CA ALA A 49 -2.09 9.31 -5.81
C ALA A 49 -3.04 8.90 -6.96
N ALA A 50 -4.28 8.56 -6.62
CA ALA A 50 -5.32 8.24 -7.58
C ALA A 50 -5.48 9.32 -8.66
N PHE A 51 -5.78 8.88 -9.88
CA PHE A 51 -5.94 9.73 -11.07
C PHE A 51 -4.73 10.62 -11.39
N GLY A 52 -3.55 10.26 -10.90
CA GLY A 52 -2.32 11.01 -11.14
C GLY A 52 -2.24 12.35 -10.39
N SER A 53 -3.03 12.51 -9.32
CA SER A 53 -3.02 13.69 -8.46
C SER A 53 -1.69 13.82 -7.68
N PHE A 54 -1.25 15.06 -7.45
CA PHE A 54 -0.05 15.41 -6.65
C PHE A 54 1.25 14.70 -7.05
N ARG A 55 1.39 14.35 -8.34
CA ARG A 55 2.62 13.70 -8.86
C ARG A 55 3.87 14.50 -8.51
N GLY A 56 4.90 13.79 -8.03
CA GLY A 56 6.20 14.35 -7.68
C GLY A 56 6.27 14.98 -6.29
N ASN A 57 5.17 15.05 -5.54
CA ASN A 57 5.15 15.64 -4.20
C ASN A 57 5.30 14.57 -3.11
N ASN A 58 6.46 13.89 -3.06
CA ASN A 58 6.71 12.83 -2.07
C ASN A 58 6.58 13.34 -0.63
N THR A 59 7.08 14.55 -0.35
CA THR A 59 7.04 15.18 0.98
C THR A 59 5.62 15.30 1.51
N PHE A 60 4.67 15.76 0.68
CA PHE A 60 3.25 15.84 1.03
C PHE A 60 2.69 14.48 1.45
N PHE A 61 2.99 13.43 0.70
CA PHE A 61 2.51 12.09 1.02
C PHE A 61 3.15 11.52 2.28
N VAL A 62 4.45 11.73 2.49
CA VAL A 62 5.13 11.31 3.73
C VAL A 62 4.47 11.96 4.94
N ILE A 63 4.20 13.27 4.90
CA ILE A 63 3.56 13.99 6.01
C ILE A 63 2.16 13.41 6.29
N ILE A 64 1.32 13.26 5.26
CA ILE A 64 -0.03 12.70 5.43
C ILE A 64 0.02 11.28 5.96
N SER A 65 0.91 10.43 5.44
CA SER A 65 1.07 9.06 5.92
C SER A 65 1.52 8.99 7.38
N VAL A 66 2.42 9.87 7.82
CA VAL A 66 2.83 9.96 9.24
C VAL A 66 1.66 10.41 10.11
N VAL A 67 0.90 11.43 9.69
CA VAL A 67 -0.29 11.88 10.44
C VAL A 67 -1.32 10.76 10.54
N ALA A 68 -1.62 10.08 9.44
CA ALA A 68 -2.53 8.94 9.41
C ALA A 68 -2.04 7.78 10.30
N LEU A 69 -0.73 7.47 10.25
CA LEU A 69 -0.11 6.46 11.09
C LEU A 69 -0.33 6.74 12.58
N VAL A 70 -0.08 7.97 13.01
CA VAL A 70 -0.29 8.40 14.41
C VAL A 70 -1.76 8.29 14.79
N ILE A 71 -2.67 8.82 13.98
CA ILE A 71 -4.11 8.79 14.26
C ILE A 71 -4.61 7.34 14.38
N VAL A 72 -4.32 6.50 13.38
CA VAL A 72 -4.76 5.09 13.37
C VAL A 72 -4.19 4.32 14.55
N THR A 73 -2.91 4.53 14.88
CA THR A 73 -2.28 3.86 16.04
C THR A 73 -2.92 4.31 17.35
N VAL A 74 -3.16 5.62 17.52
CA VAL A 74 -3.84 6.15 18.70
C VAL A 74 -5.25 5.60 18.81
N LEU A 75 -6.02 5.56 17.72
CA LEU A 75 -7.36 4.99 17.71
C LEU A 75 -7.34 3.49 18.02
N LEU A 76 -6.35 2.73 17.55
CA LEU A 76 -6.27 1.29 17.82
C LEU A 76 -5.84 0.97 19.26
N VAL A 77 -5.08 1.86 19.90
CA VAL A 77 -4.61 1.69 21.30
C VAL A 77 -5.60 2.29 22.31
N ARG A 78 -6.16 3.47 22.00
CA ARG A 78 -7.18 4.13 22.83
C ARG A 78 -8.53 3.54 22.51
N HIS A 79 -8.86 2.49 23.26
CA HIS A 79 -10.02 1.69 22.97
C HIS A 79 -10.84 1.49 24.25
N SER A 80 -12.04 2.08 24.28
CA SER A 80 -12.93 2.04 25.44
C SER A 80 -13.83 0.81 25.48
N GLN A 81 -14.23 0.24 24.33
CA GLN A 81 -15.08 -0.95 24.25
C GLN A 81 -14.74 -1.85 23.05
N PRO A 82 -14.63 -3.18 23.24
CA PRO A 82 -14.25 -4.17 22.21
C PRO A 82 -15.20 -4.17 21.02
N ASP A 83 -14.71 -3.68 19.89
CA ASP A 83 -15.33 -3.80 18.58
C ASP A 83 -14.34 -4.44 17.60
N LEU A 84 -14.62 -5.71 17.28
CA LEU A 84 -13.81 -6.52 16.38
C LEU A 84 -13.68 -5.90 14.98
N TRP A 85 -14.76 -5.35 14.43
CA TRP A 85 -14.78 -4.85 13.06
C TRP A 85 -14.02 -3.54 12.94
N ARG A 86 -14.15 -2.66 13.94
CA ARG A 86 -13.34 -1.45 14.04
C ARG A 86 -11.86 -1.80 14.11
N ASP A 87 -11.48 -2.66 15.05
CA ASP A 87 -10.07 -3.00 15.28
C ASP A 87 -9.44 -3.70 14.06
N LEU A 88 -10.20 -4.59 13.41
CA LEU A 88 -9.79 -5.24 12.17
C LEU A 88 -9.52 -4.20 11.08
N SER A 89 -10.47 -3.28 10.86
CA SER A 89 -10.36 -2.24 9.83
C SER A 89 -9.17 -1.30 10.08
N LEU A 90 -8.98 -0.86 11.32
CA LEU A 90 -7.85 -0.01 11.71
C LEU A 90 -6.51 -0.74 11.57
N ALA A 91 -6.45 -2.04 11.88
CA ALA A 91 -5.24 -2.84 11.71
C ALA A 91 -4.88 -3.06 10.23
N LEU A 92 -5.87 -3.23 9.35
CA LEU A 92 -5.65 -3.28 7.89
C LEU A 92 -5.15 -1.93 7.35
N LEU A 93 -5.75 -0.83 7.78
CA LEU A 93 -5.29 0.53 7.44
C LEU A 93 -3.85 0.75 7.90
N LEU A 94 -3.52 0.36 9.13
CA LEU A 94 -2.18 0.48 9.68
C LEU A 94 -1.13 -0.24 8.82
N ALA A 95 -1.44 -1.46 8.35
CA ALA A 95 -0.55 -2.24 7.49
C ALA A 95 -0.26 -1.50 6.17
N GLY A 96 -1.32 -1.01 5.50
CA GLY A 96 -1.18 -0.30 4.23
C GLY A 96 -0.45 1.04 4.35
N ILE A 97 -0.70 1.79 5.44
CA ILE A 97 0.01 3.04 5.74
C ILE A 97 1.50 2.76 5.92
N LEU A 98 1.86 1.75 6.72
CA LEU A 98 3.26 1.40 6.97
C LEU A 98 3.98 0.97 5.70
N GLY A 99 3.38 0.13 4.86
CA GLY A 99 3.99 -0.31 3.60
C GLY A 99 4.27 0.86 2.67
N ASN A 100 3.26 1.69 2.41
CA ASN A 100 3.39 2.81 1.49
C ASN A 100 4.25 3.96 2.02
N LEU A 101 4.31 4.15 3.35
CA LEU A 101 5.23 5.11 3.96
C LEU A 101 6.68 4.60 3.86
N THR A 102 6.90 3.31 4.07
CA THR A 102 8.24 2.69 3.97
C THR A 102 8.80 2.89 2.56
N ASP A 103 8.03 2.61 1.52
CA ASP A 103 8.47 2.83 0.15
C ASP A 103 8.83 4.30 -0.12
N ARG A 104 8.00 5.23 0.35
CA ARG A 104 8.23 6.67 0.15
C ARG A 104 9.47 7.19 0.87
N LEU A 105 9.82 6.60 2.01
CA LEU A 105 11.04 6.94 2.75
C LEU A 105 12.29 6.33 2.10
N LEU A 106 12.20 5.11 1.56
CA LEU A 106 13.34 4.39 0.98
C LEU A 106 13.61 4.73 -0.49
N TYR A 107 12.55 4.87 -1.29
CA TYR A 107 12.62 5.00 -2.75
C TYR A 107 12.09 6.34 -3.25
N GLY A 108 11.41 7.12 -2.40
CA GLY A 108 10.79 8.40 -2.79
C GLY A 108 9.47 8.27 -3.57
N HIS A 109 8.94 7.05 -3.71
CA HIS A 109 7.71 6.71 -4.42
C HIS A 109 7.18 5.36 -3.94
N VAL A 110 5.96 5.00 -4.33
CA VAL A 110 5.36 3.68 -4.04
C VAL A 110 5.60 2.73 -5.21
N ILE A 111 5.86 1.46 -4.91
CA ILE A 111 6.02 0.41 -5.93
C ILE A 111 4.66 -0.26 -6.14
N ASP A 112 4.07 -0.03 -7.32
CA ASP A 112 2.80 -0.64 -7.72
C ASP A 112 3.07 -1.78 -8.72
N PHE A 113 2.39 -2.91 -8.52
CA PHE A 113 2.68 -4.11 -9.31
C PHE A 113 1.49 -4.97 -9.70
N LEU A 114 0.30 -4.67 -9.19
CA LEU A 114 -0.93 -5.38 -9.52
C LEU A 114 -1.71 -4.59 -10.56
N LEU A 115 -1.69 -5.02 -11.83
CA LEU A 115 -2.44 -4.37 -12.91
C LEU A 115 -3.67 -5.20 -13.27
N PHE A 116 -4.85 -4.61 -13.07
CA PHE A 116 -6.14 -5.18 -13.46
C PHE A 116 -6.75 -4.40 -14.64
N ASN A 117 -7.07 -5.10 -15.72
CA ASN A 117 -7.84 -4.57 -16.84
C ASN A 117 -9.31 -5.00 -16.68
N LEU A 118 -10.14 -4.06 -16.24
CA LEU A 118 -11.57 -4.28 -16.03
C LEU A 118 -12.42 -4.05 -17.30
N HIS A 119 -11.79 -3.72 -18.44
CA HIS A 119 -12.48 -3.38 -19.70
C HIS A 119 -13.52 -2.26 -19.56
N ILE A 120 -13.38 -1.40 -18.54
CA ILE A 120 -14.25 -0.25 -18.35
C ILE A 120 -13.79 0.82 -19.34
N ARG A 121 -14.64 1.12 -20.33
CA ARG A 121 -14.44 2.27 -21.22
C ARG A 121 -14.72 3.53 -20.40
N PHE A 122 -13.67 4.19 -19.93
CA PHE A 122 -13.78 5.61 -19.59
C PHE A 122 -14.00 6.32 -20.93
N ALA A 123 -15.14 7.01 -21.03
CA ALA A 123 -15.72 7.55 -22.26
C ALA A 123 -14.71 8.16 -23.24
#